data_AF-A0A948KGY7-F1
#
_entry.id   AF-A0A948KGY7-F1
#
_cell.length_a   1.000
_cell.length_b   1.000
_cell.length_c   1.000
_cell.angle_alpha   90.00
_cell.angle_beta   90.00
_cell.angle_gamma   90.00
#
_symmetry.space_group_name_H-M   'P 1'
#
loop_
_entity.id
_entity.type
_entity.pdbx_description
1 polymer ?
#
loop_
_entity_poly.entity_id
_entity_poly.type
_entity_poly.pdbx_seq_one_letter_code
_entity_poly.pdbx_strand_id
1 'polypeptide(L)'
;METAGNTFRSEIILRSVPKRHTKGLDKAVPPAETVRRVKEKFQEIQLQLIRDILRIDSGRLGIPVYVCRAGKDCNIPTPKTMGKGPTPEQSEASALMELVERFSHVNFPRAGGYRRSAFSDMNGAVLPAENFFRLPVQKGVPGKEEMEVFSALPFSWVPAYSLTHGRDFMIPYEWFADIQGTNGLSAGNTLEETVLQGLCEVVERHVSARINTLRRPVPTIDLDTVQDPVADELLEKFFGRGIELLCMDFSMDTGIPTIGGIAFDPSTFPNSEVVFCAGTATHPEKALIRVLTEIQQMAVDDFRQDYYAGGILPKFSHWRESHYLFDKREPVPIQSLPDVSSKDMLEEIKNCTKALNRIGFEPLVIDITHPLLEIPAVFVVIPGTEQYENTTCGLDTLYYLGRRLKFLGDRKG
;
A
#
# COMPACT_ATOMS: atom_id res chain seq x y z
N MET A 1 -38.05 19.92 -16.59
CA MET A 1 -38.18 18.69 -15.80
C MET A 1 -36.79 18.15 -15.58
N GLU A 2 -36.17 18.50 -14.46
CA GLU A 2 -34.90 17.95 -14.02
C GLU A 2 -35.09 16.45 -13.82
N THR A 3 -34.48 15.64 -14.68
CA THR A 3 -34.31 14.21 -14.41
C THR A 3 -33.55 14.10 -13.10
N ALA A 4 -34.15 13.48 -12.08
CA ALA A 4 -33.53 13.18 -10.81
C ALA A 4 -32.12 12.60 -11.07
N GLY A 5 -31.10 13.44 -10.90
CA GLY A 5 -29.72 13.06 -11.19
C GLY A 5 -29.33 11.99 -10.18
N ASN A 6 -29.05 10.77 -10.66
CA ASN A 6 -28.43 9.74 -9.84
C ASN A 6 -27.20 10.36 -9.16
N THR A 7 -27.32 10.64 -7.86
CA THR A 7 -26.23 11.21 -7.09
C THR A 7 -25.38 10.04 -6.66
N PHE A 8 -24.26 9.80 -7.36
CA PHE A 8 -23.32 8.76 -6.99
C PHE A 8 -22.77 9.06 -5.58
N ARG A 9 -22.80 8.08 -4.69
CA ARG A 9 -22.26 8.15 -3.33
C ARG A 9 -21.31 6.99 -3.11
N SER A 10 -20.31 7.19 -2.26
CA SER A 10 -19.32 6.16 -1.94
C SER A 10 -19.90 5.02 -1.10
N GLU A 11 -21.02 5.27 -0.41
CA GLU A 11 -21.64 4.39 0.59
C GLU A 11 -20.72 4.06 1.78
N ILE A 12 -19.59 4.77 1.91
CA ILE A 12 -18.63 4.61 2.99
C ILE A 12 -19.21 5.16 4.29
N ILE A 13 -19.35 4.28 5.28
CA ILE A 13 -19.73 4.63 6.65
C ILE A 13 -18.73 3.96 7.58
N LEU A 14 -17.79 4.75 8.10
CA LEU A 14 -16.81 4.28 9.07
C LEU A 14 -17.43 4.22 10.48
N ARG A 15 -17.16 3.13 11.20
CA ARG A 15 -17.71 2.81 12.52
C ARG A 15 -16.60 2.36 13.46
N SER A 16 -16.87 2.42 14.76
CA SER A 16 -15.93 1.89 15.77
C SER A 16 -15.72 0.39 15.55
N VAL A 17 -14.44 0.00 15.44
CA VAL A 17 -14.01 -1.40 15.29
C VAL A 17 -12.88 -1.66 16.28
N PRO A 18 -13.18 -2.23 17.45
CA PRO A 18 -12.17 -2.65 18.40
C PRO A 18 -11.30 -3.77 17.82
N LYS A 19 -9.99 -3.66 17.99
CA LYS A 19 -9.03 -4.71 17.64
C LYS A 19 -9.31 -5.96 18.46
N ARG A 20 -9.44 -7.12 17.79
CA ARG A 20 -9.64 -8.41 18.48
C ARG A 20 -8.45 -9.34 18.38
N HIS A 21 -7.49 -9.01 17.52
CA HIS A 21 -6.23 -9.72 17.39
C HIS A 21 -5.10 -8.71 17.27
N THR A 22 -4.14 -8.77 18.19
CA THR A 22 -3.00 -7.82 18.27
C THR A 22 -1.65 -8.53 18.34
N LYS A 23 -1.63 -9.87 18.31
CA LYS A 23 -0.40 -10.66 18.21
C LYS A 23 0.09 -10.62 16.75
N GLY A 24 1.31 -10.18 16.50
CA GLY A 24 1.74 -9.92 15.12
C GLY A 24 1.17 -8.58 14.65
N LEU A 25 0.28 -8.57 13.66
CA LEU A 25 -0.38 -7.34 13.19
C LEU A 25 -1.79 -7.20 13.75
N ASP A 26 -2.21 -5.94 13.95
CA ASP A 26 -3.53 -5.63 14.47
C ASP A 26 -4.64 -5.91 13.46
N LYS A 27 -5.65 -6.67 13.88
CA LYS A 27 -6.76 -7.15 13.06
C LYS A 27 -8.09 -7.17 13.81
N ALA A 28 -9.18 -7.02 13.07
CA ALA A 28 -10.54 -7.07 13.60
C ALA A 28 -10.97 -8.49 13.97
N VAL A 29 -10.35 -9.50 13.36
CA VAL A 29 -10.54 -10.93 13.66
C VAL A 29 -9.19 -11.67 13.59
N PRO A 30 -9.06 -12.85 14.23
CA PRO A 30 -7.87 -13.68 14.08
C PRO A 30 -7.62 -14.09 12.62
N PRO A 31 -6.34 -14.17 12.16
CA PRO A 31 -6.03 -14.52 10.77
C PRO A 31 -6.60 -15.86 10.30
N ALA A 32 -6.64 -16.88 11.18
CA ALA A 32 -7.25 -18.17 10.88
C ALA A 32 -8.73 -18.05 10.48
N GLU A 33 -9.45 -17.11 11.10
CA GLU A 33 -10.84 -16.83 10.76
C GLU A 33 -10.95 -16.12 9.41
N THR A 34 -10.06 -15.18 9.11
CA THR A 34 -9.97 -14.56 7.77
C THR A 34 -9.74 -15.62 6.69
N VAL A 35 -8.75 -16.50 6.85
CA VAL A 35 -8.46 -17.59 5.89
C VAL A 35 -9.70 -18.44 5.65
N ARG A 36 -10.38 -18.87 6.72
CA ARG A 36 -11.60 -19.68 6.62
C ARG A 36 -12.69 -18.96 5.83
N ARG A 37 -13.03 -17.73 6.21
CA ARG A 37 -14.10 -16.93 5.58
C ARG A 37 -13.84 -16.67 4.09
N VAL A 38 -12.59 -16.33 3.73
CA VAL A 38 -12.23 -16.04 2.35
C VAL A 38 -12.30 -17.31 1.49
N LYS A 39 -11.80 -18.45 1.99
CA LYS A 39 -11.90 -19.73 1.27
C LYS A 39 -13.35 -20.19 1.10
N GLU A 40 -14.19 -20.04 2.12
CA GLU A 40 -15.63 -20.32 2.02
C GLU A 40 -16.30 -19.43 0.96
N LYS A 41 -16.00 -18.13 0.95
CA LYS A 41 -16.54 -17.20 -0.04
C LYS A 41 -16.10 -17.56 -1.47
N PHE A 42 -14.85 -17.95 -1.68
CA PHE A 42 -14.40 -18.41 -3.01
C PHE A 42 -15.09 -19.68 -3.48
N GLN A 43 -15.49 -20.57 -2.56
CA GLN A 43 -16.30 -21.76 -2.90
C GLN A 43 -17.75 -21.36 -3.24
N GLU A 44 -18.32 -20.40 -2.51
CA GLU A 44 -19.69 -19.92 -2.68
C GLU A 44 -19.95 -19.27 -4.05
N ILE A 45 -19.03 -18.42 -4.53
CA ILE A 45 -19.21 -17.63 -5.76
C ILE A 45 -19.12 -18.46 -7.05
N GLN A 46 -18.82 -19.76 -6.96
CA GLN A 46 -18.69 -20.70 -8.10
C GLN A 46 -17.70 -20.25 -9.19
N LEU A 47 -16.72 -19.41 -8.83
CA LEU A 47 -15.60 -19.01 -9.69
C LEU A 47 -14.31 -19.67 -9.20
N GLN A 48 -13.49 -20.14 -10.13
CA GLN A 48 -12.16 -20.65 -9.83
C GLN A 48 -11.16 -19.48 -9.75
N LEU A 49 -11.28 -18.66 -8.71
CA LEU A 49 -10.39 -17.52 -8.50
C LEU A 49 -8.98 -17.91 -8.03
N ILE A 50 -8.87 -19.06 -7.36
CA ILE A 50 -7.61 -19.61 -6.87
C ILE A 50 -7.37 -20.99 -7.48
N ARG A 51 -6.15 -21.22 -7.94
CA ARG A 51 -5.67 -22.55 -8.34
C ARG A 51 -5.08 -23.31 -7.16
N ASP A 52 -4.11 -22.69 -6.48
CA ASP A 52 -3.44 -23.25 -5.31
C ASP A 52 -2.91 -22.14 -4.39
N ILE A 53 -2.74 -22.46 -3.11
CA ILE A 53 -2.08 -21.63 -2.11
C ILE A 53 -1.07 -22.50 -1.36
N LEU A 54 0.19 -22.07 -1.34
CA LEU A 54 1.32 -22.88 -0.89
C LEU A 54 2.26 -22.05 -0.02
N ARG A 55 2.79 -22.66 1.03
CA ARG A 55 3.94 -22.15 1.78
C ARG A 55 5.22 -22.39 0.96
N ILE A 56 6.05 -21.37 0.77
CA ILE A 56 7.21 -21.41 -0.13
C ILE A 56 8.55 -21.07 0.52
N ASP A 57 8.59 -20.67 1.79
CA ASP A 57 9.86 -20.50 2.51
C ASP A 57 10.60 -21.85 2.63
N SER A 58 11.92 -21.82 2.56
CA SER A 58 12.83 -22.94 2.76
C SER A 58 12.90 -23.41 4.22
N GLY A 59 12.37 -22.61 5.14
CA GLY A 59 12.40 -22.85 6.57
C GLY A 59 13.70 -22.39 7.25
N ARG A 60 14.61 -21.73 6.53
CA ARG A 60 15.88 -21.22 7.09
C ARG A 60 15.65 -20.31 8.29
N LEU A 61 14.81 -19.29 8.12
CA LEU A 61 14.41 -18.38 9.19
C LEU A 61 13.16 -18.86 9.95
N GLY A 62 12.41 -19.81 9.38
CA GLY A 62 11.15 -20.27 9.96
C GLY A 62 10.04 -19.22 9.96
N ILE A 63 10.20 -18.15 9.16
CA ILE A 63 9.20 -17.10 8.96
C ILE A 63 8.39 -17.46 7.70
N PRO A 64 7.06 -17.65 7.82
CA PRO A 64 6.26 -18.24 6.76
C PRO A 64 6.02 -17.27 5.59
N VAL A 65 6.22 -17.74 4.37
CA VAL A 65 5.87 -17.03 3.13
C VAL A 65 4.90 -17.88 2.33
N TYR A 66 3.77 -17.29 1.96
CA TYR A 66 2.77 -17.97 1.13
C TYR A 66 2.73 -17.37 -0.28
N VAL A 67 2.43 -18.20 -1.27
CA VAL A 67 2.04 -17.77 -2.61
C VAL A 67 0.61 -18.24 -2.88
N CYS A 68 -0.23 -17.34 -3.40
CA CYS A 68 -1.57 -17.66 -3.87
C CYS A 68 -1.58 -17.49 -5.40
N ARG A 69 -1.80 -18.58 -6.15
CA ARG A 69 -1.84 -18.54 -7.61
C ARG A 69 -3.27 -18.38 -8.11
N ALA A 70 -3.44 -17.43 -9.02
CA ALA A 70 -4.70 -17.15 -9.67
C ALA A 70 -5.23 -18.39 -10.42
N GLY A 71 -6.51 -18.68 -10.25
CA GLY A 71 -7.22 -19.67 -11.05
C GLY A 71 -7.71 -19.10 -12.38
N LYS A 72 -8.35 -19.94 -13.20
CA LYS A 72 -8.74 -19.59 -14.58
C LYS A 72 -9.74 -18.42 -14.68
N ASP A 73 -10.52 -18.19 -13.63
CA ASP A 73 -11.56 -17.15 -13.59
C ASP A 73 -11.05 -15.85 -12.94
N CYS A 74 -9.77 -15.78 -12.60
CA CYS A 74 -9.13 -14.61 -12.00
C CYS A 74 -8.32 -13.83 -13.05
N ASN A 75 -8.76 -12.61 -13.35
CA ASN A 75 -8.23 -11.75 -14.40
C ASN A 75 -7.14 -10.77 -13.91
N ILE A 76 -6.51 -11.05 -12.77
CA ILE A 76 -5.45 -10.18 -12.25
C ILE A 76 -4.22 -10.20 -13.19
N PRO A 77 -3.57 -9.05 -13.45
CA PRO A 77 -2.46 -8.97 -14.43
C PRO A 77 -1.26 -9.87 -14.11
N THR A 78 -0.93 -10.00 -12.82
CA THR A 78 0.10 -10.91 -12.33
C THR A 78 -0.59 -12.12 -11.70
N PRO A 79 -0.50 -13.34 -12.27
CA PRO A 79 -1.31 -14.49 -11.86
C PRO A 79 -0.84 -15.15 -10.55
N LYS A 80 -0.25 -14.37 -9.65
CA LYS A 80 0.14 -14.78 -8.30
C LYS A 80 0.14 -13.56 -7.37
N THR A 81 -0.21 -13.78 -6.11
CA THR A 81 -0.05 -12.84 -4.99
C THR A 81 0.75 -13.50 -3.88
N MET A 82 1.33 -12.70 -2.99
CA MET A 82 2.29 -13.15 -1.99
C MET A 82 1.84 -12.78 -0.58
N GLY A 83 2.07 -13.68 0.35
CA GLY A 83 1.71 -13.53 1.76
C GLY A 83 2.93 -13.31 2.63
N LYS A 84 2.79 -12.42 3.61
CA LYS A 84 3.80 -12.21 4.66
C LYS A 84 3.14 -12.11 6.03
N GLY A 85 3.79 -12.67 7.03
CA GLY A 85 3.33 -12.61 8.43
C GLY A 85 4.19 -13.45 9.37
N PRO A 86 4.12 -13.18 10.69
CA PRO A 86 4.86 -13.93 11.69
C PRO A 86 4.35 -15.36 11.90
N THR A 87 3.10 -15.66 11.51
CA THR A 87 2.50 -17.00 11.61
C THR A 87 1.99 -17.49 10.26
N PRO A 88 1.86 -18.82 10.06
CA PRO A 88 1.34 -19.39 8.82
C PRO A 88 -0.03 -18.81 8.43
N GLU A 89 -0.94 -18.67 9.39
CA GLU A 89 -2.29 -18.17 9.16
C GLU A 89 -2.29 -16.70 8.74
N GLN A 90 -1.38 -15.89 9.29
CA GLN A 90 -1.27 -14.48 8.92
C GLN A 90 -0.65 -14.32 7.52
N SER A 91 0.36 -15.10 7.20
CA SER A 91 0.97 -15.11 5.87
C SER A 91 -0.03 -15.61 4.81
N GLU A 92 -0.76 -16.69 5.11
CA GLU A 92 -1.81 -17.20 4.23
C GLU A 92 -2.94 -16.20 4.03
N ALA A 93 -3.43 -15.57 5.11
CA ALA A 93 -4.44 -14.50 5.03
C ALA A 93 -3.95 -13.34 4.16
N SER A 94 -2.70 -12.92 4.31
CA SER A 94 -2.09 -11.86 3.48
C SER A 94 -2.13 -12.21 1.99
N ALA A 95 -1.76 -13.43 1.60
CA ALA A 95 -1.75 -13.84 0.20
C ALA A 95 -3.17 -13.86 -0.41
N LEU A 96 -4.15 -14.36 0.36
CA LEU A 96 -5.55 -14.41 -0.06
C LEU A 96 -6.16 -13.01 -0.18
N MET A 97 -5.90 -12.14 0.78
CA MET A 97 -6.46 -10.78 0.80
C MET A 97 -5.83 -9.90 -0.28
N GLU A 98 -4.54 -10.07 -0.60
CA GLU A 98 -3.96 -9.39 -1.77
C GLU A 98 -4.64 -9.85 -3.08
N LEU A 99 -5.03 -11.12 -3.21
CA LEU A 99 -5.80 -11.57 -4.39
C LEU A 99 -7.19 -10.92 -4.44
N VAL A 100 -7.89 -10.83 -3.31
CA VAL A 100 -9.19 -10.13 -3.20
C VAL A 100 -9.06 -8.68 -3.63
N GLU A 101 -8.05 -7.99 -3.14
CA GLU A 101 -7.73 -6.60 -3.48
C GLU A 101 -7.52 -6.43 -4.99
N ARG A 102 -6.60 -7.21 -5.56
CA ARG A 102 -6.22 -7.14 -6.98
C ARG A 102 -7.40 -7.46 -7.90
N PHE A 103 -8.18 -8.49 -7.54
CA PHE A 103 -9.37 -8.89 -8.29
C PHE A 103 -10.48 -7.83 -8.21
N SER A 104 -10.67 -7.23 -7.04
CA SER A 104 -11.64 -6.14 -6.87
C SER A 104 -11.26 -4.90 -7.70
N HIS A 105 -9.97 -4.54 -7.70
CA HIS A 105 -9.44 -3.41 -8.44
C HIS A 105 -9.56 -3.55 -9.97
N VAL A 106 -9.15 -4.70 -10.53
CA VAL A 106 -9.17 -4.91 -12.00
C VAL A 106 -10.60 -4.94 -12.56
N ASN A 107 -11.59 -5.25 -11.73
CA ASN A 107 -13.02 -5.26 -12.08
C ASN A 107 -13.75 -3.95 -11.69
N PHE A 108 -13.02 -2.88 -11.35
CA PHE A 108 -13.54 -1.56 -11.03
C PHE A 108 -13.06 -0.51 -12.07
N PRO A 109 -13.88 0.50 -12.46
CA PRO A 109 -15.22 0.83 -11.96
C PRO A 109 -16.32 -0.03 -12.60
N ARG A 110 -17.33 -0.37 -11.79
CA ARG A 110 -18.44 -1.25 -12.18
C ARG A 110 -19.53 -0.48 -12.93
N ALA A 111 -20.21 -1.15 -13.87
CA ALA A 111 -21.36 -0.56 -14.57
C ALA A 111 -22.40 -0.03 -13.56
N GLY A 112 -22.85 1.21 -13.75
CA GLY A 112 -23.80 1.88 -12.85
C GLY A 112 -23.20 2.52 -11.60
N GLY A 113 -21.90 2.28 -11.30
CA GLY A 113 -21.19 2.87 -10.15
C GLY A 113 -20.36 4.13 -10.47
N TYR A 114 -20.41 4.61 -11.71
CA TYR A 114 -19.65 5.77 -12.16
C TYR A 114 -20.39 6.56 -13.24
N ARG A 115 -19.97 7.82 -13.44
CA ARG A 115 -20.36 8.64 -14.59
C ARG A 115 -19.21 8.70 -15.59
N ARG A 116 -19.43 8.25 -16.82
CA ARG A 116 -18.46 8.46 -17.91
C ARG A 116 -18.62 9.88 -18.46
N SER A 117 -17.61 10.74 -18.36
CA SER A 117 -17.71 12.12 -18.81
C SER A 117 -16.33 12.77 -19.02
N ALA A 118 -16.27 13.79 -19.88
CA ALA A 118 -15.18 14.75 -19.84
C ALA A 118 -15.29 15.60 -18.55
N PHE A 119 -14.16 16.14 -18.08
CA PHE A 119 -14.17 17.02 -16.90
C PHE A 119 -14.95 18.31 -17.16
N SER A 120 -14.91 18.85 -18.40
CA SER A 120 -15.68 20.03 -18.81
C SER A 120 -17.20 19.90 -18.60
N ASP A 121 -17.70 18.66 -18.59
CA ASP A 121 -19.12 18.35 -18.49
C ASP A 121 -19.53 17.93 -17.06
N MET A 122 -18.57 17.94 -16.13
CA MET A 122 -18.81 17.62 -14.73
C MET A 122 -19.31 18.85 -13.97
N ASN A 123 -20.40 18.67 -13.23
CA ASN A 123 -20.98 19.67 -12.33
C ASN A 123 -21.12 19.05 -10.93
N GLY A 124 -21.12 19.86 -9.88
CA GLY A 124 -21.36 19.43 -8.50
C GLY A 124 -20.07 19.25 -7.68
N ALA A 125 -20.11 18.33 -6.70
CA ALA A 125 -19.02 18.10 -5.75
C ALA A 125 -17.86 17.31 -6.38
N VAL A 126 -17.17 17.90 -7.35
CA VAL A 126 -15.93 17.36 -7.92
C VAL A 126 -14.76 17.78 -7.04
N LEU A 127 -13.76 16.92 -6.87
CA LEU A 127 -12.53 17.30 -6.18
C LEU A 127 -11.87 18.48 -6.94
N PRO A 128 -11.37 19.51 -6.24
CA PRO A 128 -10.73 20.64 -6.91
C PRO A 128 -9.56 20.19 -7.81
N ALA A 129 -9.48 20.75 -9.02
CA ALA A 129 -8.59 20.26 -10.07
C ALA A 129 -7.11 20.32 -9.68
N GLU A 130 -6.69 21.27 -8.85
CA GLU A 130 -5.34 21.36 -8.29
C GLU A 130 -4.89 20.07 -7.60
N ASN A 131 -5.82 19.27 -7.07
CA ASN A 131 -5.50 17.98 -6.48
C ASN A 131 -5.21 16.92 -7.55
N PHE A 132 -5.82 16.98 -8.73
CA PHE A 132 -5.50 16.02 -9.81
C PHE A 132 -4.06 16.17 -10.29
N PHE A 133 -3.54 17.40 -10.30
CA PHE A 133 -2.20 17.72 -10.80
C PHE A 133 -1.17 17.88 -9.69
N ARG A 134 -1.53 17.56 -8.44
CA ARG A 134 -0.58 17.49 -7.34
C ARG A 134 0.26 16.23 -7.50
N LEU A 135 1.26 16.32 -8.36
CA LEU A 135 2.29 15.31 -8.57
C LEU A 135 3.58 15.72 -7.84
N PRO A 136 4.41 14.77 -7.39
CA PRO A 136 5.69 15.04 -6.72
C PRO A 136 6.60 16.04 -7.45
N VAL A 137 6.65 15.94 -8.78
CA VAL A 137 7.56 16.68 -9.65
C VAL A 137 6.98 18.01 -10.18
N GLN A 138 5.71 18.32 -9.88
CA GLN A 138 5.03 19.53 -10.36
C GLN A 138 4.25 20.23 -9.25
N LYS A 139 4.34 21.57 -9.17
CA LYS A 139 3.58 22.38 -8.21
C LYS A 139 2.10 22.45 -8.61
N GLY A 140 1.33 21.37 -8.46
CA GLY A 140 -0.15 21.33 -8.30
C GLY A 140 -1.03 22.16 -9.24
N VAL A 141 -0.48 22.78 -10.28
CA VAL A 141 -1.14 23.72 -11.17
C VAL A 141 -0.73 23.31 -12.58
N PRO A 142 -1.65 22.72 -13.35
CA PRO A 142 -1.36 22.34 -14.73
C PRO A 142 -1.10 23.60 -15.56
N GLY A 143 -0.23 23.47 -16.56
CA GLY A 143 -0.18 24.42 -17.66
C GLY A 143 -1.55 24.50 -18.37
N LYS A 144 -1.79 25.62 -19.06
CA LYS A 144 -3.07 25.82 -19.78
C LYS A 144 -3.38 24.67 -20.75
N GLU A 145 -2.38 24.21 -21.49
CA GLU A 145 -2.52 23.11 -22.44
C GLU A 145 -2.81 21.76 -21.75
N GLU A 146 -2.12 21.45 -20.65
CA GLU A 146 -2.38 20.23 -19.86
C GLU A 146 -3.83 20.22 -19.36
N MET A 147 -4.31 21.37 -18.86
CA MET A 147 -5.67 21.51 -18.38
C MET A 147 -6.70 21.41 -19.51
N GLU A 148 -6.44 22.02 -20.67
CA GLU A 148 -7.32 21.92 -21.85
C GLU A 148 -7.45 20.47 -22.33
N VAL A 149 -6.32 19.76 -22.45
CA VAL A 149 -6.31 18.34 -22.84
C VAL A 149 -7.03 17.50 -21.81
N PHE A 150 -6.66 17.60 -20.53
CA PHE A 150 -7.31 16.86 -19.44
C PHE A 150 -8.81 17.10 -19.43
N SER A 151 -9.23 18.37 -19.62
CA SER A 151 -10.62 18.77 -19.54
C SER A 151 -11.51 18.09 -20.58
N ALA A 152 -10.95 17.78 -21.75
CA ALA A 152 -11.64 17.12 -22.86
C ALA A 152 -11.59 15.58 -22.79
N LEU A 153 -10.71 14.99 -21.97
CA LEU A 153 -10.56 13.54 -21.90
C LEU A 153 -11.69 12.89 -21.11
N PRO A 154 -12.27 11.78 -21.61
CA PRO A 154 -13.29 11.05 -20.88
C PRO A 154 -12.68 10.24 -19.74
N PHE A 155 -13.22 10.40 -18.54
CA PHE A 155 -12.90 9.61 -17.35
C PHE A 155 -14.14 8.94 -16.78
N SER A 156 -13.91 7.89 -16.00
CA SER A 156 -14.91 7.28 -15.15
C SER A 156 -14.89 8.02 -13.82
N TRP A 157 -15.87 8.90 -13.62
CA TRP A 157 -16.00 9.67 -12.41
C TRP A 157 -16.69 8.83 -11.34
N VAL A 158 -15.97 8.56 -10.25
CA VAL A 158 -16.43 7.74 -9.12
C VAL A 158 -16.51 8.59 -7.85
N PRO A 159 -17.42 8.27 -6.91
CA PRO A 159 -17.43 8.91 -5.61
C PRO A 159 -16.25 8.39 -4.77
N ALA A 160 -15.52 9.32 -4.15
CA ALA A 160 -14.47 9.05 -3.20
C ALA A 160 -14.73 9.82 -1.91
N TYR A 161 -14.71 9.12 -0.77
CA TYR A 161 -14.96 9.71 0.53
C TYR A 161 -13.69 10.40 1.05
N SER A 162 -13.76 11.70 1.29
CA SER A 162 -12.66 12.45 1.92
C SER A 162 -12.67 12.23 3.43
N LEU A 163 -11.60 11.62 3.95
CA LEU A 163 -11.43 11.43 5.39
C LEU A 163 -11.27 12.77 6.12
N THR A 164 -10.71 13.78 5.44
CA THR A 164 -10.53 15.13 6.00
C THR A 164 -11.84 15.90 6.07
N HIS A 165 -12.65 15.87 5.01
CA HIS A 165 -13.86 16.68 4.92
C HIS A 165 -15.13 15.95 5.39
N GLY A 166 -15.08 14.62 5.56
CA GLY A 166 -16.23 13.81 5.96
C GLY A 166 -17.36 13.79 4.92
N ARG A 167 -17.02 13.89 3.63
CA ARG A 167 -17.98 13.91 2.52
C ARG A 167 -17.38 13.35 1.23
N ASP A 168 -18.27 12.99 0.31
CA ASP A 168 -17.87 12.50 -1.02
C ASP A 168 -17.45 13.63 -1.95
N PHE A 169 -16.44 13.33 -2.77
CA PHE A 169 -16.09 14.05 -3.98
C PHE A 169 -16.11 13.11 -5.19
N MET A 170 -16.50 13.61 -6.35
CA MET A 170 -16.30 12.90 -7.61
C MET A 170 -14.85 13.06 -8.05
N ILE A 171 -14.20 11.95 -8.41
CA ILE A 171 -12.82 11.93 -8.91
C ILE A 171 -12.69 11.10 -10.20
N PRO A 172 -11.73 11.44 -11.09
CA PRO A 172 -11.48 10.68 -12.31
C PRO A 172 -10.66 9.43 -11.94
N TYR A 173 -11.32 8.28 -11.82
CA TYR A 173 -10.70 7.06 -11.30
C TYR A 173 -9.43 6.66 -12.05
N GLU A 174 -9.48 6.61 -13.38
CA GLU A 174 -8.33 6.12 -14.16
C GLU A 174 -7.13 7.05 -14.05
N TRP A 175 -7.34 8.35 -13.83
CA TRP A 175 -6.24 9.28 -13.61
C TRP A 175 -5.44 8.89 -12.37
N PHE A 176 -6.13 8.67 -11.25
CA PHE A 176 -5.47 8.26 -10.00
C PHE A 176 -4.94 6.82 -10.06
N ALA A 177 -5.65 5.91 -10.72
CA ALA A 177 -5.18 4.53 -10.90
C ALA A 177 -3.94 4.45 -11.80
N ASP A 178 -3.85 5.27 -12.86
CA ASP A 178 -2.67 5.32 -13.72
C ASP A 178 -1.45 5.93 -12.99
N ILE A 179 -1.68 6.91 -12.10
CA ILE A 179 -0.65 7.56 -11.29
C ILE A 179 -0.15 6.66 -10.16
N GLN A 180 -1.06 6.03 -9.40
CA GLN A 180 -0.69 5.26 -8.20
C GLN A 180 -0.46 3.78 -8.46
N GLY A 181 -0.92 3.26 -9.60
CA GLY A 181 -0.89 1.84 -9.90
C GLY A 181 -1.61 1.05 -8.80
N THR A 182 -0.86 0.20 -8.11
CA THR A 182 -1.36 -0.64 -7.02
C THR A 182 -1.25 -0.01 -5.64
N ASN A 183 -0.53 1.11 -5.49
CA ASN A 183 -0.31 1.74 -4.20
C ASN A 183 -1.65 2.21 -3.59
N GLY A 184 -1.86 1.92 -2.30
CA GLY A 184 -3.08 2.30 -1.58
C GLY A 184 -4.28 1.38 -1.83
N LEU A 185 -4.13 0.36 -2.69
CA LEU A 185 -5.08 -0.75 -2.73
C LEU A 185 -4.95 -1.56 -1.44
N SER A 186 -6.08 -2.04 -0.94
CA SER A 186 -6.11 -2.90 0.25
C SER A 186 -7.39 -3.73 0.29
N ALA A 187 -7.32 -4.91 0.90
CA ALA A 187 -8.47 -5.70 1.33
C ALA A 187 -8.37 -6.05 2.82
N GLY A 188 -9.51 -6.12 3.51
CA GLY A 188 -9.55 -6.30 4.97
C GLY A 188 -10.85 -6.95 5.46
N ASN A 189 -10.88 -7.29 6.75
CA ASN A 189 -12.05 -7.92 7.37
C ASN A 189 -13.22 -6.94 7.62
N THR A 190 -12.89 -5.66 7.80
CA THR A 190 -13.84 -4.55 7.92
C THR A 190 -13.35 -3.40 7.06
N LEU A 191 -14.25 -2.47 6.72
CA LEU A 191 -13.89 -1.29 5.93
C LEU A 191 -12.79 -0.47 6.60
N GLU A 192 -12.83 -0.33 7.93
CA GLU A 192 -11.84 0.42 8.71
C GLU A 192 -10.47 -0.24 8.68
N GLU A 193 -10.40 -1.58 8.84
CA GLU A 193 -9.15 -2.32 8.71
C GLU A 193 -8.54 -2.11 7.32
N THR A 194 -9.38 -2.16 6.28
CA THR A 194 -8.98 -1.96 4.90
C THR A 194 -8.45 -0.54 4.67
N VAL A 195 -9.20 0.49 5.07
CA VAL A 195 -8.78 1.90 4.95
C VAL A 195 -7.46 2.16 5.66
N LEU A 196 -7.29 1.62 6.87
CA LEU A 196 -6.07 1.81 7.65
C LEU A 196 -4.85 1.18 6.97
N GLN A 197 -5.01 -0.02 6.38
CA GLN A 197 -3.95 -0.67 5.61
C GLN A 197 -3.57 0.15 4.37
N GLY A 198 -4.56 0.65 3.62
CA GLY A 198 -4.31 1.51 2.45
C GLY A 198 -3.62 2.83 2.81
N LEU A 199 -4.01 3.47 3.92
CA LEU A 199 -3.33 4.67 4.43
C LEU A 199 -1.87 4.40 4.77
N CYS A 200 -1.59 3.31 5.50
CA CYS A 200 -0.23 2.93 5.87
C CYS A 200 0.63 2.66 4.61
N GLU A 201 0.07 1.97 3.62
CA GLU A 201 0.80 1.67 2.38
C GLU A 201 1.14 2.95 1.60
N VAL A 202 0.21 3.87 1.42
CA VAL A 202 0.50 5.13 0.71
C VAL A 202 1.60 5.92 1.43
N VAL A 203 1.58 5.96 2.76
CA VAL A 203 2.63 6.61 3.57
C VAL A 203 3.99 5.91 3.42
N GLU A 204 4.02 4.59 3.51
CA GLU A 204 5.23 3.77 3.33
C GLU A 204 5.92 4.10 2.02
N ARG A 205 5.13 4.19 0.94
CA ARG A 205 5.57 4.42 -0.43
C ARG A 205 6.04 5.87 -0.61
N HIS A 206 5.32 6.81 0.00
CA HIS A 206 5.68 8.23 0.04
C HIS A 206 7.05 8.48 0.66
N VAL A 207 7.27 7.99 1.88
CA VAL A 207 8.52 8.25 2.60
C VAL A 207 9.68 7.49 1.97
N SER A 208 9.44 6.28 1.46
CA SER A 208 10.44 5.51 0.73
C SER A 208 10.95 6.25 -0.51
N ALA A 209 10.03 6.80 -1.32
CA ALA A 209 10.38 7.59 -2.49
C ALA A 209 11.13 8.88 -2.11
N ARG A 210 10.69 9.57 -1.05
CA ARG A 210 11.36 10.79 -0.55
C ARG A 210 12.78 10.54 -0.06
N ILE A 211 12.98 9.50 0.74
CA ILE A 211 14.30 9.16 1.29
C ILE A 211 15.26 8.78 0.18
N ASN A 212 14.80 7.97 -0.78
CA ASN A 212 15.60 7.61 -1.95
C ASN A 212 15.98 8.83 -2.80
N THR A 213 15.03 9.74 -3.04
CA THR A 213 15.26 10.93 -3.87
C THR A 213 16.15 11.96 -3.17
N LEU A 214 15.90 12.24 -1.89
CA LEU A 214 16.64 13.25 -1.13
C LEU A 214 18.05 12.77 -0.75
N ARG A 215 18.28 11.45 -0.74
CA ARG A 215 19.52 10.79 -0.27
C ARG A 215 20.03 11.40 1.04
N ARG A 216 19.10 11.61 1.97
CA ARG A 216 19.40 12.20 3.28
C ARG A 216 19.61 11.10 4.32
N PRO A 217 20.60 11.28 5.20
CA PRO A 217 20.73 10.44 6.37
C PRO A 217 19.50 10.51 7.26
N VAL A 218 19.11 9.37 7.82
CA VAL A 218 18.00 9.18 8.75
C VAL A 218 18.50 8.49 10.03
N PRO A 219 17.80 8.64 11.17
CA PRO A 219 18.21 8.01 12.42
C PRO A 219 18.18 6.48 12.32
N THR A 220 19.23 5.83 12.81
CA THR A 220 19.25 4.38 13.03
C THR A 220 18.45 4.05 14.28
N ILE A 221 17.69 2.95 14.25
CA ILE A 221 16.90 2.47 15.40
C ILE A 221 17.74 1.49 16.21
N ASP A 222 17.72 1.66 17.53
CA ASP A 222 18.27 0.70 18.49
C ASP A 222 17.31 -0.48 18.66
N LEU A 223 17.69 -1.63 18.09
CA LEU A 223 16.87 -2.84 18.12
C LEU A 223 16.81 -3.50 19.51
N ASP A 224 17.73 -3.18 20.42
CA ASP A 224 17.72 -3.69 21.80
C ASP A 224 16.60 -3.05 22.64
N THR A 225 15.94 -2.01 22.10
CA THR A 225 14.83 -1.31 22.77
C THR A 225 13.45 -1.88 22.45
N VAL A 226 13.37 -2.88 21.57
CA VAL A 226 12.10 -3.52 21.17
C VAL A 226 11.45 -4.27 22.33
N GLN A 227 10.14 -4.11 22.50
CA GLN A 227 9.36 -4.71 23.59
C GLN A 227 8.25 -5.65 23.11
N ASP A 228 7.76 -5.53 21.87
CA ASP A 228 6.77 -6.45 21.30
C ASP A 228 7.37 -7.86 21.17
N PRO A 229 6.79 -8.89 21.82
CA PRO A 229 7.35 -10.24 21.82
C PRO A 229 7.44 -10.89 20.45
N VAL A 230 6.58 -10.50 19.50
CA VAL A 230 6.63 -11.04 18.13
C VAL A 230 7.72 -10.36 17.32
N ALA A 231 7.92 -9.05 17.51
CA ALA A 231 9.05 -8.36 16.88
C ALA A 231 10.39 -8.93 17.39
N ASP A 232 10.51 -9.12 18.71
CA ASP A 232 11.68 -9.72 19.36
C ASP A 232 11.96 -11.15 18.85
N GLU A 233 10.96 -12.03 18.82
CA GLU A 233 11.09 -13.40 18.27
C GLU A 233 11.55 -13.39 16.79
N LEU A 234 11.08 -12.43 15.99
CA LEU A 234 11.52 -12.29 14.61
C LEU A 234 12.97 -11.82 14.54
N LEU A 235 13.39 -10.85 15.34
CA LEU A 235 14.78 -10.38 15.41
C LEU A 235 15.74 -11.52 15.78
N GLU A 236 15.39 -12.33 16.79
CA GLU A 236 16.16 -13.51 17.18
C GLU A 236 16.38 -14.49 16.01
N LYS A 237 15.37 -14.67 15.14
CA LYS A 237 15.50 -15.53 13.95
C LYS A 237 16.55 -15.00 12.98
N PHE A 238 16.59 -13.69 12.73
CA PHE A 238 17.61 -13.07 11.87
C PHE A 238 19.00 -13.18 12.49
N PHE A 239 19.16 -12.73 13.74
CA PHE A 239 20.46 -12.72 14.44
C PHE A 239 20.99 -14.13 14.69
N GLY A 240 20.14 -15.08 15.04
CA GLY A 240 20.51 -16.49 15.24
C GLY A 240 21.00 -17.19 13.96
N ARG A 241 20.76 -16.58 12.78
CA ARG A 241 21.30 -17.03 11.49
C ARG A 241 22.48 -16.19 11.00
N GLY A 242 22.97 -15.26 11.82
CA GLY A 242 24.07 -14.36 11.47
C GLY A 242 23.70 -13.36 10.36
N ILE A 243 22.41 -13.07 10.17
CA ILE A 243 21.96 -12.06 9.22
C ILE A 243 22.11 -10.69 9.87
N GLU A 244 22.83 -9.81 9.21
CA GLU A 244 22.96 -8.41 9.62
C GLU A 244 21.68 -7.67 9.28
N LEU A 245 21.13 -6.94 10.24
CA LEU A 245 19.89 -6.17 10.10
C LEU A 245 20.12 -4.74 10.59
N LEU A 246 19.77 -3.79 9.74
CA LEU A 246 19.79 -2.36 10.06
C LEU A 246 18.41 -1.77 9.85
N CYS A 247 17.84 -1.19 10.90
CA CYS A 247 16.54 -0.52 10.87
C CYS A 247 16.71 0.98 11.08
N MET A 248 15.94 1.78 10.35
CA MET A 248 16.04 3.24 10.34
C MET A 248 14.65 3.87 10.40
N ASP A 249 14.56 5.03 11.04
CA ASP A 249 13.33 5.82 11.10
C ASP A 249 13.05 6.51 9.77
N PHE A 250 12.04 6.01 9.06
CA PHE A 250 11.57 6.53 7.79
C PHE A 250 10.34 7.44 7.96
N SER A 251 9.90 7.71 9.19
CA SER A 251 8.63 8.40 9.46
C SER A 251 8.59 9.84 8.93
N MET A 252 9.76 10.48 8.80
CA MET A 252 9.91 11.87 8.34
C MET A 252 8.93 12.83 9.07
N ASP A 253 8.28 13.74 8.35
CA ASP A 253 7.31 14.71 8.86
C ASP A 253 5.86 14.20 8.86
N THR A 254 5.63 12.95 8.45
CA THR A 254 4.28 12.38 8.29
C THR A 254 3.56 12.20 9.61
N GLY A 255 4.30 11.98 10.70
CA GLY A 255 3.74 11.67 12.02
C GLY A 255 3.11 10.28 12.13
N ILE A 256 3.43 9.38 11.20
CA ILE A 256 3.01 7.96 11.19
C ILE A 256 4.29 7.12 11.15
N PRO A 257 4.42 6.06 11.98
CA PRO A 257 5.67 5.33 12.07
C PRO A 257 5.93 4.50 10.81
N THR A 258 7.05 4.79 10.15
CA THR A 258 7.59 3.99 9.07
C THR A 258 9.01 3.59 9.40
N ILE A 259 9.34 2.32 9.21
CA ILE A 259 10.69 1.78 9.41
C ILE A 259 11.23 1.32 8.07
N GLY A 260 12.43 1.77 7.71
CA GLY A 260 13.22 1.17 6.63
C GLY A 260 14.11 0.06 7.19
N GLY A 261 14.20 -1.08 6.52
CA GLY A 261 15.02 -2.22 6.95
C GLY A 261 15.93 -2.71 5.85
N ILE A 262 17.21 -2.87 6.18
CA ILE A 262 18.22 -3.46 5.31
C ILE A 262 18.71 -4.75 5.96
N ALA A 263 18.66 -5.86 5.21
CA ALA A 263 19.18 -7.14 5.64
C ALA A 263 20.13 -7.73 4.61
N PHE A 264 21.21 -8.33 5.08
CA PHE A 264 22.13 -9.11 4.25
C PHE A 264 22.83 -10.18 5.09
N ASP A 265 23.22 -11.27 4.44
CA ASP A 265 23.93 -12.36 5.09
C ASP A 265 25.43 -12.29 4.74
N PRO A 266 26.32 -11.91 5.69
CA PRO A 266 27.75 -11.81 5.43
C PRO A 266 28.41 -13.13 5.02
N SER A 267 27.83 -14.27 5.41
CA SER A 267 28.41 -15.59 5.14
C SER A 267 28.22 -16.03 3.68
N THR A 268 27.23 -15.47 3.00
CA THR A 268 26.91 -15.77 1.59
C THR A 268 27.20 -14.61 0.65
N PHE A 269 27.43 -13.40 1.17
CA PHE A 269 27.82 -12.22 0.38
C PHE A 269 29.23 -12.40 -0.25
N PRO A 270 29.49 -11.94 -1.49
CA PRO A 270 28.63 -11.16 -2.39
C PRO A 270 27.70 -11.98 -3.29
N ASN A 271 27.57 -13.29 -3.07
CA ASN A 271 26.72 -14.16 -3.88
C ASN A 271 25.23 -14.07 -3.47
N SER A 272 24.94 -13.42 -2.34
CA SER A 272 23.60 -13.10 -1.86
C SER A 272 23.26 -11.60 -2.00
N GLU A 273 21.97 -11.31 -2.03
CA GLU A 273 21.38 -9.98 -2.16
C GLU A 273 21.42 -9.20 -0.85
N VAL A 274 21.41 -7.87 -1.00
CA VAL A 274 21.03 -6.95 0.06
C VAL A 274 19.55 -6.66 -0.11
N VAL A 275 18.73 -7.08 0.85
CA VAL A 275 17.29 -6.81 0.84
C VAL A 275 17.05 -5.49 1.53
N PHE A 276 16.29 -4.62 0.88
CA PHE A 276 15.93 -3.30 1.40
C PHE A 276 14.43 -3.07 1.19
N CYS A 277 13.70 -2.92 2.28
CA CYS A 277 12.26 -2.66 2.27
C CYS A 277 11.88 -1.62 3.32
N ALA A 278 10.61 -1.24 3.36
CA ALA A 278 10.05 -0.41 4.40
C ALA A 278 8.72 -1.00 4.88
N GLY A 279 8.34 -0.68 6.11
CA GLY A 279 7.08 -1.09 6.71
C GLY A 279 6.44 0.08 7.44
N THR A 280 5.16 0.34 7.18
CA THR A 280 4.37 1.34 7.93
C THR A 280 3.22 0.68 8.67
N ALA A 281 3.01 1.10 9.91
CA ALA A 281 1.86 0.73 10.71
C ALA A 281 1.44 1.92 11.59
N THR A 282 0.48 1.74 12.48
CA THR A 282 0.08 2.79 13.43
C THR A 282 0.95 2.81 14.69
N HIS A 283 1.57 1.67 15.03
CA HIS A 283 2.51 1.50 16.13
C HIS A 283 3.89 1.10 15.58
N PRO A 284 5.00 1.68 16.09
CA PRO A 284 6.34 1.48 15.50
C PRO A 284 6.82 0.02 15.52
N GLU A 285 6.56 -0.72 16.59
CA GLU A 285 6.97 -2.14 16.65
C GLU A 285 6.15 -3.03 15.69
N LYS A 286 4.92 -2.61 15.33
CA LYS A 286 4.13 -3.27 14.29
C LYS A 286 4.68 -2.97 12.89
N ALA A 287 5.21 -1.76 12.69
CA ALA A 287 5.94 -1.40 11.48
C ALA A 287 7.22 -2.25 11.35
N LEU A 288 7.93 -2.51 12.45
CA LEU A 288 9.08 -3.41 12.47
C LEU A 288 8.71 -4.86 12.08
N ILE A 289 7.61 -5.40 12.61
CA ILE A 289 7.12 -6.74 12.21
C ILE A 289 6.85 -6.80 10.69
N ARG A 290 6.29 -5.73 10.11
CA ARG A 290 6.09 -5.66 8.65
C ARG A 290 7.42 -5.71 7.90
N VAL A 291 8.41 -4.94 8.33
CA VAL A 291 9.76 -4.95 7.74
C VAL A 291 10.37 -6.34 7.79
N LEU A 292 10.40 -6.99 8.96
CA LEU A 292 11.01 -8.30 9.15
C LEU A 292 10.35 -9.39 8.30
N THR A 293 9.02 -9.36 8.21
CA THR A 293 8.26 -10.33 7.39
C THR A 293 8.35 -10.05 5.88
N GLU A 294 8.55 -8.80 5.48
CA GLU A 294 8.77 -8.41 4.09
C GLU A 294 10.17 -8.75 3.61
N ILE A 295 11.19 -8.56 4.45
CA ILE A 295 12.56 -9.01 4.16
C ILE A 295 12.55 -10.51 3.83
N GLN A 296 11.88 -11.31 4.65
CA GLN A 296 11.72 -12.74 4.41
C GLN A 296 11.03 -13.02 3.06
N GLN A 297 9.91 -12.33 2.78
CA GLN A 297 9.16 -12.51 1.53
C GLN A 297 10.01 -12.19 0.30
N MET A 298 10.83 -11.13 0.35
CA MET A 298 11.70 -10.72 -0.75
C MET A 298 12.89 -11.65 -0.93
N ALA A 299 13.47 -12.17 0.17
CA ALA A 299 14.62 -13.05 0.11
C ALA A 299 14.29 -14.48 -0.33
N VAL A 300 13.05 -14.96 -0.07
CA VAL A 300 12.64 -16.38 -0.13
C VAL A 300 13.78 -17.28 0.38
N ASP A 301 14.32 -16.88 1.55
CA ASP A 301 15.41 -17.48 2.34
C ASP A 301 16.85 -17.44 1.80
N ASP A 302 17.07 -17.47 0.49
CA ASP A 302 18.42 -17.62 -0.03
C ASP A 302 19.07 -16.30 -0.43
N PHE A 303 18.34 -15.18 -0.35
CA PHE A 303 18.82 -13.89 -0.84
C PHE A 303 19.44 -14.07 -2.24
N ARG A 304 18.91 -14.97 -3.07
CA ARG A 304 19.51 -15.29 -4.38
C ARG A 304 19.43 -14.05 -5.24
N GLN A 305 20.46 -13.82 -6.07
CA GLN A 305 20.48 -12.78 -7.10
C GLN A 305 19.44 -13.04 -8.20
N ASP A 306 18.16 -13.10 -7.85
CA ASP A 306 17.08 -13.12 -8.81
C ASP A 306 16.74 -11.65 -9.10
N TYR A 307 17.19 -11.18 -10.26
CA TYR A 307 17.08 -9.81 -10.72
C TYR A 307 15.59 -9.41 -10.92
N TYR A 308 14.87 -9.12 -9.83
CA TYR A 308 13.59 -8.44 -9.87
C TYR A 308 13.83 -6.94 -10.03
N ALA A 309 13.64 -6.43 -11.25
CA ALA A 309 13.53 -5.00 -11.52
C ALA A 309 12.11 -4.53 -11.18
N GLY A 310 11.97 -3.56 -10.25
CA GLY A 310 10.67 -2.94 -9.95
C GLY A 310 10.38 -2.59 -8.48
N GLY A 311 11.33 -2.76 -7.56
CA GLY A 311 11.16 -2.29 -6.17
C GLY A 311 11.19 -0.77 -6.04
N ILE A 312 10.47 -0.23 -5.04
CA ILE A 312 10.36 1.21 -4.77
C ILE A 312 11.59 1.78 -4.08
N LEU A 313 12.34 0.91 -3.39
CA LEU A 313 13.65 1.23 -2.85
C LEU A 313 14.73 0.66 -3.77
N PRO A 314 15.89 1.33 -3.89
CA PRO A 314 16.96 0.90 -4.76
C PRO A 314 17.47 -0.48 -4.34
N LYS A 315 17.74 -1.33 -5.33
CA LYS A 315 18.43 -2.58 -5.10
C LYS A 315 19.92 -2.32 -5.00
N PHE A 316 20.50 -2.59 -3.82
CA PHE A 316 21.94 -2.42 -3.62
C PHE A 316 22.69 -3.65 -4.14
N SER A 317 23.72 -3.42 -4.96
CA SER A 317 24.67 -4.46 -5.36
C SER A 317 25.65 -4.79 -4.23
N HIS A 318 25.86 -3.84 -3.31
CA HIS A 318 26.68 -4.01 -2.13
C HIS A 318 26.09 -3.22 -0.96
N TRP A 319 26.12 -3.79 0.24
CA TRP A 319 25.57 -3.15 1.45
C TRP A 319 26.13 -1.74 1.71
N ARG A 320 27.36 -1.44 1.26
CA ARG A 320 28.00 -0.12 1.39
C ARG A 320 27.29 0.97 0.59
N GLU A 321 26.44 0.63 -0.36
CA GLU A 321 25.63 1.63 -1.07
C GLU A 321 24.57 2.26 -0.15
N SER A 322 24.24 1.61 0.97
CA SER A 322 23.34 2.17 2.00
C SER A 322 23.97 3.28 2.85
N HIS A 323 25.28 3.54 2.74
CA HIS A 323 25.99 4.47 3.65
C HIS A 323 25.39 5.87 3.70
N TYR A 324 24.72 6.34 2.63
CA TYR A 324 24.09 7.64 2.60
C TYR A 324 22.89 7.76 3.55
N LEU A 325 22.34 6.63 4.02
CA LEU A 325 21.22 6.58 4.95
C LEU A 325 21.63 6.79 6.40
N PHE A 326 22.91 6.62 6.77
CA PHE A 326 23.33 6.72 8.17
C PHE A 326 23.77 8.14 8.54
N ASP A 327 23.14 8.72 9.55
CA ASP A 327 23.43 10.07 10.03
C ASP A 327 24.65 10.12 10.99
N LYS A 328 25.27 8.96 11.23
CA LYS A 328 26.42 8.73 12.12
C LYS A 328 26.17 9.16 13.58
N ARG A 329 24.91 9.30 13.99
CA ARG A 329 24.53 9.54 15.38
C ARG A 329 24.36 8.21 16.11
N GLU A 330 24.26 8.29 17.43
CA GLU A 330 23.87 7.14 18.25
C GLU A 330 22.47 6.66 17.83
N PRO A 331 22.24 5.33 17.79
CA PRO A 331 20.92 4.76 17.56
C PRO A 331 19.87 5.32 18.54
N VAL A 332 18.65 5.51 18.05
CA VAL A 332 17.51 6.00 18.84
C VAL A 332 16.58 4.87 19.25
N PRO A 333 15.94 4.92 20.43
CA PRO A 333 14.99 3.89 20.83
C PRO A 333 13.79 3.84 19.88
N ILE A 334 13.25 2.65 19.62
CA ILE A 334 12.09 2.49 18.72
C ILE A 334 10.85 3.24 19.23
N GLN A 335 10.73 3.46 20.54
CA GLN A 335 9.65 4.23 21.15
C GLN A 335 9.76 5.75 20.91
N SER A 336 10.85 6.24 20.32
CA SER A 336 10.97 7.64 19.89
C SER A 336 10.24 7.93 18.57
N LEU A 337 9.89 6.90 17.79
CA LEU A 337 9.10 7.04 16.58
C LEU A 337 7.67 7.48 16.92
N PRO A 338 6.96 8.14 15.99
CA PRO A 338 5.56 8.50 16.20
C PRO A 338 4.70 7.25 16.45
N ASP A 339 3.68 7.40 17.28
CA ASP A 339 2.68 6.36 17.54
C ASP A 339 1.29 6.99 17.41
N VAL A 340 0.52 6.47 16.46
CA VAL A 340 -0.86 6.88 16.16
C VAL A 340 -1.85 5.77 16.50
N SER A 341 -1.39 4.74 17.19
CA SER A 341 -2.17 3.54 17.47
C SER A 341 -3.25 3.75 18.52
N SER A 342 -4.25 2.89 18.47
CA SER A 342 -5.37 2.86 19.43
C SER A 342 -5.85 1.42 19.58
N LYS A 343 -6.77 1.19 20.54
CA LYS A 343 -7.50 -0.07 20.65
C LYS A 343 -8.61 -0.21 19.60
N ASP A 344 -8.94 0.89 18.90
CA ASP A 344 -10.02 0.97 17.91
C ASP A 344 -9.51 1.53 16.57
N MET A 345 -9.81 0.84 15.48
CA MET A 345 -9.33 1.19 14.14
C MET A 345 -9.91 2.51 13.62
N LEU A 346 -11.12 2.91 14.03
CA LEU A 346 -11.67 4.21 13.63
C LEU A 346 -10.86 5.36 14.22
N GLU A 347 -10.42 5.22 15.48
CA GLU A 347 -9.56 6.22 16.11
C GLU A 347 -8.19 6.28 15.44
N GLU A 348 -7.64 5.15 15.00
CA GLU A 348 -6.40 5.13 14.22
C GLU A 348 -6.55 5.83 12.86
N ILE A 349 -7.66 5.60 12.15
CA ILE A 349 -7.96 6.31 10.89
C ILE A 349 -8.01 7.82 11.14
N LYS A 350 -8.66 8.27 12.23
CA LYS A 350 -8.71 9.70 12.61
C LYS A 350 -7.32 10.24 12.92
N ASN A 351 -6.49 9.50 13.65
CA ASN A 351 -5.12 9.90 13.99
C ASN A 351 -4.26 10.02 12.73
N CYS A 352 -4.28 9.02 11.84
CA CYS A 352 -3.58 9.06 10.55
C CYS A 352 -4.06 10.23 9.69
N THR A 353 -5.38 10.43 9.58
CA THR A 353 -5.97 11.54 8.82
C THR A 353 -5.51 12.89 9.35
N LYS A 354 -5.50 13.07 10.68
CA LYS A 354 -5.01 14.30 11.32
C LYS A 354 -3.53 14.54 11.05
N ALA A 355 -2.70 13.49 11.13
CA ALA A 355 -1.27 13.56 10.88
C ALA A 355 -0.97 13.97 9.42
N LEU A 356 -1.68 13.37 8.46
CA LEU A 356 -1.55 13.68 7.03
C LEU A 356 -2.09 15.07 6.69
N ASN A 357 -3.23 15.47 7.26
CA ASN A 357 -3.81 16.80 7.02
C ASN A 357 -2.89 17.92 7.56
N ARG A 358 -2.15 17.68 8.64
CA ARG A 358 -1.16 18.65 9.18
C ARG A 358 -0.09 19.04 8.14
N ILE A 359 0.31 18.11 7.28
CA ILE A 359 1.27 18.35 6.20
C ILE A 359 0.58 18.62 4.85
N GLY A 360 -0.72 18.90 4.88
CA GLY A 360 -1.51 19.32 3.74
C GLY A 360 -1.91 18.19 2.79
N PHE A 361 -1.89 16.94 3.23
CA PHE A 361 -2.42 15.82 2.45
C PHE A 361 -3.90 15.58 2.73
N GLU A 362 -4.65 15.25 1.67
CA GLU A 362 -6.07 14.88 1.75
C GLU A 362 -6.26 13.43 1.33
N PRO A 363 -6.49 12.51 2.28
CA PRO A 363 -6.77 11.12 1.95
C PRO A 363 -8.21 10.94 1.48
N LEU A 364 -8.35 10.30 0.31
CA LEU A 364 -9.60 9.93 -0.32
C LEU A 364 -9.72 8.40 -0.34
N VAL A 365 -10.91 7.88 -0.06
CA VAL A 365 -11.18 6.44 -0.05
C VAL A 365 -12.22 6.12 -1.13
N ILE A 366 -11.89 5.18 -2.01
CA ILE A 366 -12.81 4.63 -3.00
C ILE A 366 -13.15 3.20 -2.56
N ASP A 367 -14.43 2.90 -2.37
CA ASP A 367 -14.88 1.52 -2.16
C ASP A 367 -14.89 0.77 -3.49
N ILE A 368 -13.97 -0.19 -3.63
CA ILE A 368 -13.82 -1.02 -4.82
C ILE A 368 -14.33 -2.45 -4.57
N THR A 369 -15.01 -2.70 -3.45
CA THR A 369 -15.51 -4.03 -3.05
C THR A 369 -16.25 -4.72 -4.18
N HIS A 370 -15.77 -5.90 -4.57
CA HIS A 370 -16.40 -6.70 -5.61
C HIS A 370 -17.70 -7.32 -5.08
N PRO A 371 -18.85 -7.16 -5.76
CA PRO A 371 -20.16 -7.55 -5.23
C PRO A 371 -20.33 -9.06 -5.07
N LEU A 372 -19.60 -9.87 -5.84
CA LEU A 372 -19.57 -11.33 -5.62
C LEU A 372 -18.73 -11.70 -4.40
N LEU A 373 -17.66 -10.96 -4.11
CA LEU A 373 -16.77 -11.28 -2.99
C LEU A 373 -17.36 -10.81 -1.67
N GLU A 374 -17.97 -9.63 -1.63
CA GLU A 374 -18.49 -9.01 -0.40
C GLU A 374 -17.43 -8.93 0.72
N ILE A 375 -16.15 -8.91 0.32
CA ILE A 375 -15.01 -8.71 1.22
C ILE A 375 -14.53 -7.28 1.00
N PRO A 376 -14.46 -6.44 2.07
CA PRO A 376 -14.07 -5.05 1.96
C PRO A 376 -12.75 -4.87 1.21
N ALA A 377 -12.79 -4.12 0.12
CA ALA A 377 -11.62 -3.70 -0.64
C ALA A 377 -11.72 -2.21 -0.97
N VAL A 378 -10.64 -1.46 -0.75
CA VAL A 378 -10.61 -0.02 -1.04
C VAL A 378 -9.39 0.35 -1.87
N PHE A 379 -9.50 1.49 -2.54
CA PHE A 379 -8.37 2.22 -3.08
C PHE A 379 -8.24 3.55 -2.36
N VAL A 380 -7.20 3.68 -1.53
CA VAL A 380 -6.85 4.94 -0.85
C VAL A 380 -5.98 5.77 -1.78
N VAL A 381 -6.44 6.99 -2.07
CA VAL A 381 -5.78 7.94 -2.94
C VAL A 381 -5.39 9.16 -2.11
N ILE A 382 -4.11 9.51 -2.09
CA ILE A 382 -3.63 10.74 -1.46
C ILE A 382 -2.92 11.61 -2.51
N PRO A 383 -3.58 12.64 -3.05
CA PRO A 383 -2.94 13.51 -4.04
C PRO A 383 -1.67 14.18 -3.49
N GLY A 384 -0.61 14.19 -4.28
CA GLY A 384 0.68 14.77 -3.92
C GLY A 384 1.69 13.84 -3.27
N THR A 385 1.32 12.60 -2.94
CA THR A 385 2.28 11.66 -2.37
C THR A 385 3.29 11.19 -3.42
N GLU A 386 4.56 11.24 -3.04
CA GLU A 386 5.68 10.66 -3.78
C GLU A 386 5.57 9.15 -3.98
N GLN A 387 6.00 8.70 -5.16
CA GLN A 387 6.10 7.28 -5.55
C GLN A 387 7.37 7.10 -6.38
N TYR A 388 7.92 5.88 -6.41
CA TYR A 388 9.20 5.65 -7.09
C TYR A 388 9.13 5.98 -8.58
N GLU A 389 8.12 5.48 -9.27
CA GLU A 389 7.93 5.68 -10.71
C GLU A 389 7.85 7.18 -11.03
N ASN A 390 7.09 7.95 -10.25
CA ASN A 390 6.78 9.34 -10.60
C ASN A 390 7.90 10.28 -10.17
N THR A 391 8.50 10.00 -9.01
CA THR A 391 9.51 10.87 -8.39
C THR A 391 10.90 10.55 -8.90
N THR A 392 11.24 9.27 -9.01
CA THR A 392 12.58 8.83 -9.42
C THR A 392 12.71 8.74 -10.93
N CYS A 393 11.67 8.32 -11.67
CA CYS A 393 11.71 8.32 -13.14
C CYS A 393 11.22 9.63 -13.78
N GLY A 394 10.77 10.61 -12.98
CA GLY A 394 10.36 11.93 -13.45
C GLY A 394 9.08 11.93 -14.30
N LEU A 395 8.16 10.99 -14.03
CA LEU A 395 6.88 10.94 -14.75
C LEU A 395 6.00 12.12 -14.31
N ASP A 396 5.55 12.89 -15.30
CA ASP A 396 4.83 14.14 -15.10
C ASP A 396 3.41 14.08 -15.67
N THR A 397 2.68 15.19 -15.60
CA THR A 397 1.30 15.29 -16.10
C THR A 397 1.19 14.91 -17.58
N LEU A 398 2.15 15.32 -18.42
CA LEU A 398 2.15 15.01 -19.85
C LEU A 398 2.27 13.52 -20.12
N TYR A 399 3.10 12.81 -19.34
CA TYR A 399 3.20 11.36 -19.43
C TYR A 399 1.84 10.67 -19.20
N TYR A 400 1.13 11.03 -18.13
CA TYR A 400 -0.17 10.43 -17.82
C TYR A 400 -1.26 10.79 -18.84
N LEU A 401 -1.27 12.03 -19.34
CA LEU A 401 -2.16 12.42 -20.42
C LEU A 401 -1.89 11.59 -21.70
N GLY A 402 -0.62 11.41 -22.05
CA GLY A 402 -0.22 10.57 -23.19
C GLY A 402 -0.63 9.11 -23.02
N ARG A 403 -0.42 8.54 -21.82
CA ARG A 403 -0.88 7.18 -21.47
C ARG A 403 -2.39 7.04 -21.62
N ARG A 404 -3.14 8.02 -21.14
CA ARG A 404 -4.60 8.05 -21.25
C ARG A 404 -5.08 8.10 -22.70
N LEU A 405 -4.46 8.96 -23.51
CA LEU A 405 -4.77 9.07 -24.94
C LEU A 405 -4.51 7.76 -25.70
N LYS A 406 -3.37 7.10 -25.44
CA LYS A 406 -3.04 5.80 -26.04
C LYS A 406 -4.11 4.76 -25.73
N PHE A 407 -4.49 4.64 -24.45
CA PHE A 407 -5.53 3.69 -24.03
C PHE A 407 -6.89 3.93 -24.71
N LEU A 408 -7.28 5.19 -24.93
CA LEU A 408 -8.51 5.52 -25.64
C LEU A 408 -8.43 5.23 -27.15
N GLY A 409 -7.24 5.35 -27.74
CA GLY A 409 -6.98 4.99 -29.14
C GLY A 409 -7.09 3.48 -29.38
N ASP A 410 -6.49 2.68 -28.50
CA ASP A 410 -6.47 1.21 -28.60
C ASP A 410 -7.87 0.57 -28.49
N ARG A 411 -8.86 1.28 -27.93
CA ARG A 411 -10.26 0.82 -27.84
C ARG A 411 -11.14 1.20 -29.04
N LYS A 412 -10.63 2.02 -29.97
CA LYS A 412 -11.37 2.47 -31.17
C LYS A 412 -11.03 1.68 -32.44
N GLY A 413 -9.99 0.83 -32.41
CA GLY A 413 -9.71 -0.20 -33.40
C GLY A 413 -10.25 -1.55 -32.95
#